data_AF-A0AAW7YUR2-F1
#
_entry.id   AF-A0AAW7YUR2-F1
#
_cell.length_a   1.000
_cell.length_b   1.000
_cell.length_c   1.000
_cell.angle_alpha   90.00
_cell.angle_beta   90.00
_cell.angle_gamma   90.00
#
_symmetry.space_group_name_H-M   'P 1'
#
loop_
_entity.id
_entity.type
_entity.pdbx_description
1 polymer ?
#
loop_
_entity_poly.entity_id
_entity_poly.type
_entity_poly.pdbx_seq_one_letter_code
_entity_poly.pdbx_strand_id
1 'polypeptide(L)' 'MEIIDCIIDSHQVTYRVKTAQNHTFEHTLSIETPTYRAIEILKLLSTHVDKKNGSSKAILYS' A
#
# COMPACT_ATOMS: atom_id res chain seq x y z
N MET A 1 -9.00 1.38 2.89
CA MET A 1 -7.95 0.55 2.27
C MET A 1 -8.59 -0.77 1.87
N GLU A 2 -8.36 -1.20 0.64
CA GLU A 2 -8.87 -2.43 0.07
C GLU A 2 -7.72 -3.15 -0.64
N ILE A 3 -7.53 -4.44 -0.39
CA ILE A 3 -6.59 -5.26 -1.18
C ILE A 3 -7.35 -5.67 -2.44
N ILE A 4 -6.86 -5.25 -3.59
CA ILE A 4 -7.53 -5.46 -4.88
C ILE A 4 -6.91 -6.61 -5.68
N ASP A 5 -5.66 -6.97 -5.38
CA ASP A 5 -5.00 -8.12 -5.98
C ASP A 5 -3.94 -8.69 -5.03
N CYS A 6 -3.63 -9.97 -5.21
CA CYS A 6 -2.64 -10.71 -4.42
C CYS A 6 -1.98 -11.77 -5.30
N ILE A 7 -0.69 -11.58 -5.60
CA ILE A 7 0.10 -12.51 -6.39
C ILE A 7 1.02 -13.28 -5.43
N ILE A 8 0.90 -14.60 -5.43
CA ILE A 8 1.70 -15.48 -4.58
C ILE A 8 2.76 -16.16 -5.44
N ASP A 9 4.02 -15.95 -5.07
CA ASP A 9 5.19 -16.66 -5.60
C ASP A 9 5.75 -17.61 -4.53
N SER A 10 6.76 -18.42 -4.87
CA SER A 10 7.30 -19.48 -4.03
C SER A 10 7.79 -19.01 -2.65
N HIS A 11 8.22 -17.74 -2.55
CA HIS A 11 8.75 -17.17 -1.31
C HIS A 11 8.16 -15.80 -0.94
N GLN A 12 7.30 -15.24 -1.78
CA GLN A 12 6.89 -13.85 -1.66
C GLN A 12 5.42 -13.68 -2.03
N VAL A 13 4.78 -12.70 -1.44
CA VAL A 13 3.41 -12.29 -1.76
C VAL A 13 3.40 -10.82 -2.11
N THR A 14 2.98 -10.50 -3.31
CA THR A 14 2.81 -9.13 -3.79
C THR A 14 1.34 -8.73 -3.62
N TYR A 15 1.11 -7.71 -2.80
CA TYR A 15 -0.21 -7.15 -2.56
C TYR A 15 -0.39 -5.89 -3.37
N ARG A 16 -1.46 -5.83 -4.16
CA ARG A 16 -1.93 -4.59 -4.78
C ARG A 16 -3.05 -4.01 -3.93
N VAL A 17 -2.86 -2.78 -3.47
CA VAL A 17 -3.73 -2.15 -2.48
C VAL A 17 -4.24 -0.82 -3.00
N LYS A 18 -5.55 -0.61 -2.82
CA LYS A 18 -6.23 0.65 -3.04
C LYS A 18 -6.42 1.39 -1.71
N THR A 19 -5.94 2.61 -1.62
CA THR A 19 -6.05 3.45 -0.43
C THR A 19 -7.45 4.07 -0.30
N ALA A 20 -7.73 4.74 0.82
CA ALA A 20 -9.01 5.41 1.03
C ALA A 20 -9.21 6.61 0.07
N GLN A 21 -8.12 7.27 -0.34
CA GLN A 21 -8.15 8.35 -1.33
C GLN A 21 -8.06 7.86 -2.78
N ASN A 22 -8.37 6.58 -3.03
CA ASN A 22 -8.41 6.00 -4.37
C ASN A 22 -7.03 5.94 -5.07
N HIS A 23 -5.92 6.03 -4.31
CA HIS A 23 -4.58 5.74 -4.83
C HIS A 23 -4.32 4.24 -4.82
N THR A 24 -3.43 3.77 -5.70
CA THR A 24 -3.03 2.36 -5.74
C THR A 24 -1.52 2.23 -5.55
N PHE A 25 -1.11 1.23 -4.77
CA PHE A 25 0.29 0.87 -4.63
C PHE A 25 0.46 -0.65 -4.58
N GLU A 26 1.66 -1.10 -4.88
CA GLU A 26 2.06 -2.50 -4.80
C GLU A 26 3.14 -2.65 -3.73
N HIS A 27 3.06 -3.72 -2.95
CA HIS A 27 4.06 -4.02 -1.95
C HIS A 27 4.26 -5.53 -1.83
N THR A 28 5.53 -5.94 -1.86
CA THR A 28 5.92 -7.36 -1.77
C THR A 28 6.43 -7.65 -0.36
N LEU A 29 5.88 -8.71 0.24
CA LEU A 29 6.27 -9.22 1.55
C LEU A 29 6.72 -10.68 1.41
N SER A 30 7.55 -11.17 2.34
CA SER A 30 7.87 -12.59 2.41
C SER A 30 6.61 -13.41 2.70
N ILE A 31 6.49 -14.61 2.11
CA ILE A 31 5.41 -15.56 2.41
C ILE A 31 5.41 -16.01 3.88
N GLU A 32 6.54 -15.90 4.56
CA GLU A 32 6.68 -16.17 6.00
C GLU A 32 6.07 -15.05 6.86
N THR A 33 5.75 -13.90 6.26
CA THR A 33 5.14 -12.78 6.97
C THR A 33 3.74 -13.17 7.41
N PRO A 34 3.43 -13.20 8.72
CA PRO A 34 2.09 -13.53 9.17
C PRO A 34 1.06 -12.52 8.64
N THR A 35 -0.13 -13.00 8.28
CA THR A 35 -1.19 -12.18 7.67
C THR A 35 -1.51 -10.92 8.49
N TYR A 36 -1.53 -11.01 9.82
CA TYR A 36 -1.79 -9.85 10.67
C TYR A 36 -0.72 -8.76 10.52
N ARG A 37 0.56 -9.14 10.43
CA ARG A 37 1.67 -8.20 10.18
C ARG A 37 1.59 -7.60 8.79
N ALA A 38 1.28 -8.41 7.78
CA ALA A 38 1.09 -7.93 6.42
C ALA A 38 0.02 -6.83 6.37
N ILE A 39 -1.13 -7.05 7.03
CA ILE A 39 -2.21 -6.05 7.09
C ILE A 39 -1.75 -4.77 7.83
N GLU A 40 -1.02 -4.88 8.94
CA GLU A 40 -0.48 -3.70 9.65
C GLU A 40 0.45 -2.88 8.75
N ILE A 41 1.38 -3.55 8.05
CA ILE A 41 2.32 -2.91 7.11
C ILE A 41 1.54 -2.20 5.99
N LEU A 42 0.59 -2.89 5.34
CA LEU A 42 -0.20 -2.31 4.25
C LEU A 42 -1.04 -1.12 4.71
N LYS A 43 -1.58 -1.13 5.94
CA LYS A 43 -2.31 0.01 6.52
C LYS A 43 -1.40 1.23 6.73
N LEU A 44 -0.19 1.01 7.26
CA LEU A 44 0.80 2.07 7.45
C LEU A 44 1.23 2.67 6.10
N LEU A 45 1.50 1.81 5.11
CA LEU A 45 1.84 2.23 3.75
C LEU A 45 0.70 2.99 3.08
N SER A 46 -0.55 2.52 3.20
CA SER A 46 -1.73 3.22 2.67
C SER A 46 -1.84 4.63 3.24
N THR A 47 -1.61 4.80 4.54
CA THR A 47 -1.63 6.12 5.20
C THR A 47 -0.50 7.01 4.69
N HIS A 48 0.69 6.44 4.48
CA HIS A 48 1.84 7.17 3.96
C HIS A 48 1.62 7.62 2.51
N VAL A 49 1.12 6.74 1.64
CA VAL A 49 0.80 7.04 0.23
C VAL A 49 -0.22 8.18 0.16
N ASP A 50 -1.28 8.10 0.97
CA ASP A 50 -2.31 9.15 1.04
C ASP A 50 -1.77 10.49 1.52
N LYS A 51 -0.86 10.51 2.51
CA LYS A 51 -0.19 11.73 2.96
C LYS A 51 0.74 12.32 1.90
N LYS A 52 1.51 11.46 1.22
CA LYS A 52 2.47 11.89 0.19
C LYS A 52 1.76 12.52 -1.01
N ASN A 53 0.66 11.92 -1.48
CA ASN A 53 -0.10 12.45 -2.60
C ASN A 53 -0.98 13.66 -2.21
N GLY A 54 -1.45 13.73 -0.97
CA GLY A 54 -2.12 14.93 -0.44
C GLY A 54 -1.20 16.16 -0.36
N SER A 55 0.12 15.93 -0.23
CA SER A 55 1.14 16.98 -0.19
C SER A 55 1.48 17.55 -1.57
N SER A 56 1.15 16.85 -2.65
CA SER A 56 1.47 17.27 -4.03
C SER A 56 0.53 18.37 -4.57
N LYS A 57 -0.46 18.82 -3.77
CA LYS A 57 -1.36 19.93 -4.12
C LYS A 57 -0.96 21.28 -3.48
N ALA A 58 0.19 21.36 -2.83
CA ALA A 58 0.62 22.57 -2.10
C ALA A 58 1.91 23.20 -2.63
N ILE A 59 2.28 23.04 -3.92
CA ILE A 59 3.16 24.00 -4.62
C ILE A 59 2.70 24.10 -6.09
N LEU A 60 1.60 24.82 -6.30
CA LEU A 60 1.45 25.69 -7.47
C LEU A 60 1.10 27.07 -6.89
N TYR A 61 1.46 28.13 -7.61
CA TYR A 61 1.46 29.55 -7.21
C TYR A 61 2.70 29.94 -6.37
N SER A 62 3.59 30.83 -6.80
CA SER A 62 3.51 31.89 -7.84
C SER A 62 4.90 32.22 -8.36
#